data_AF-A0A0F9ARP6-F1
#
_entry.id   AF-A0A0F9ARP6-F1
#
_cell.length_a   1.000
_cell.length_b   1.000
_cell.length_c   1.000
_cell.angle_alpha   90.00
_cell.angle_beta   90.00
_cell.angle_gamma   90.00
#
_symmetry.space_group_name_H-M   'P 1'
#
loop_
_entity.id
_entity.type
_entity.pdbx_description
1 polymer ?
#
loop_
_entity_poly.entity_id
_entity_poly.type
_entity_poly.pdbx_seq_one_letter_code
_entity_poly.pdbx_strand_id
1 'polypeptide(L)'
;MILRQEKVRRVSTRRFDLFYPDTGPIRRDLYQKQLEFFRAGAKYRERCFMAANRVGKTEGAGGYELTCHLTGHYPPWWEGRRFAGPVRAWAAGKTNETTRDVPQLALLGPVVYEGDRKRVAGTGLIPGDLLD
;
A
#
# COMPACT_ATOMS: atom_id res chain seq x y z
N MET A 1 -29.80 4.70 -7.57
CA MET A 1 -28.61 5.52 -7.90
C MET A 1 -27.57 5.50 -6.77
N ILE A 2 -27.97 5.73 -5.51
CA ILE A 2 -27.10 5.77 -4.32
C ILE A 2 -26.32 4.46 -4.05
N LEU A 3 -26.97 3.29 -4.13
CA LEU A 3 -26.32 1.99 -3.86
C LEU A 3 -25.16 1.67 -4.84
N ARG A 4 -25.29 2.13 -6.09
CA ARG A 4 -24.26 1.93 -7.13
C ARG A 4 -23.06 2.84 -6.89
N GLN A 5 -23.28 4.08 -6.46
CA GLN A 5 -22.21 5.03 -6.11
C GLN A 5 -21.42 4.56 -4.88
N GLU A 6 -22.10 4.08 -3.84
CA GLU A 6 -21.42 3.55 -2.64
C GLU A 6 -20.60 2.28 -2.96
N LYS A 7 -21.11 1.39 -3.81
CA LYS A 7 -20.35 0.22 -4.27
C LYS A 7 -19.09 0.61 -5.04
N VAL A 8 -19.18 1.59 -5.95
CA VAL A 8 -18.02 2.11 -6.69
C VAL A 8 -17.01 2.73 -5.73
N ARG A 9 -17.47 3.52 -4.76
CA ARG A 9 -16.61 4.13 -3.74
C ARG A 9 -15.82 3.06 -2.98
N ARG A 10 -16.49 2.06 -2.42
CA ARG A 10 -15.84 0.97 -1.66
C ARG A 10 -14.78 0.22 -2.46
N VAL A 11 -15.03 -0.03 -3.75
CA VAL A 11 -14.03 -0.68 -4.61
C VAL A 11 -12.84 0.24 -4.84
N SER A 12 -13.07 1.53 -5.07
CA SER A 12 -12.00 2.50 -5.31
C SER A 12 -11.12 2.78 -4.09
N THR A 13 -11.64 2.56 -2.87
CA THR A 13 -10.92 2.80 -1.61
C THR A 13 -10.27 1.55 -1.01
N ARG A 14 -10.30 0.41 -1.72
CA ARG A 14 -9.74 -0.87 -1.25
C ARG A 14 -8.72 -1.46 -2.23
N ARG A 15 -7.85 -0.58 -2.72
CA ARG A 15 -6.87 -0.93 -3.75
C ARG A 15 -5.88 -1.99 -3.27
N PHE A 16 -5.55 -2.04 -1.97
CA PHE A 16 -4.72 -3.08 -1.36
C PHE A 16 -5.21 -4.50 -1.61
N ASP A 17 -6.52 -4.73 -1.59
CA ASP A 17 -7.12 -6.05 -1.80
C ASP A 17 -6.96 -6.57 -3.24
N LEU A 18 -6.65 -5.67 -4.18
CA LEU A 18 -6.46 -6.00 -5.59
C LEU A 18 -5.02 -6.47 -5.89
N PHE A 19 -4.09 -6.33 -4.95
CA PHE A 19 -2.70 -6.72 -5.15
C PHE A 19 -2.48 -8.20 -4.85
N TYR A 20 -1.65 -8.84 -5.67
CA TYR A 20 -1.20 -10.23 -5.49
C TYR A 20 -2.33 -11.28 -5.35
N PRO A 21 -3.36 -11.28 -6.23
CA PRO A 21 -4.34 -12.37 -6.26
C PRO A 21 -3.67 -13.71 -6.61
N ASP A 22 -4.35 -14.82 -6.33
CA ASP A 22 -3.85 -16.16 -6.70
C ASP A 22 -3.88 -16.42 -8.21
N THR A 23 -4.74 -15.72 -8.96
CA THR A 23 -4.94 -15.91 -10.40
C THR A 23 -5.07 -14.60 -11.15
N GLY A 24 -4.92 -14.63 -12.48
CA GLY A 24 -5.10 -13.48 -13.36
C GLY A 24 -3.79 -12.83 -13.83
N PRO A 25 -3.85 -11.61 -14.38
CA PRO A 25 -2.70 -10.95 -15.02
C PRO A 25 -1.70 -10.35 -14.01
N ILE A 26 -2.15 -10.07 -12.79
CA ILE A 26 -1.34 -9.50 -11.70
C ILE A 26 -1.16 -10.49 -10.55
N ARG A 27 -1.26 -11.79 -10.84
CA ARG A 27 -1.18 -12.86 -9.85
C ARG A 27 0.17 -12.91 -9.12
N ARG A 28 0.13 -13.37 -7.88
CA ARG A 28 1.23 -13.33 -6.92
C ARG A 28 2.52 -13.98 -7.42
N ASP A 29 2.43 -15.14 -8.07
CA ASP A 29 3.58 -15.92 -8.59
C ASP A 29 4.43 -15.17 -9.62
N LEU A 30 3.90 -14.12 -10.25
CA LEU A 30 4.64 -13.27 -11.18
C LEU A 30 5.58 -12.26 -10.49
N TYR A 31 5.45 -12.08 -9.17
CA TYR A 31 6.16 -11.05 -8.40
C TYR A 31 7.14 -11.66 -7.38
N GLN A 32 7.91 -12.65 -7.83
CA GLN A 32 8.82 -13.43 -6.98
C GLN A 32 9.79 -12.57 -6.17
N LYS A 33 10.28 -11.45 -6.74
CA LYS A 33 11.22 -10.55 -6.05
C LYS A 33 10.59 -9.76 -4.92
N GLN A 34 9.33 -9.36 -5.08
CA GLN A 34 8.56 -8.70 -4.03
C GLN A 34 8.27 -9.69 -2.89
N LEU A 35 7.88 -10.93 -3.23
CA LEU A 35 7.65 -11.98 -2.23
C LEU A 35 8.93 -12.36 -1.46
N GLU A 36 10.05 -12.49 -2.18
CA GLU A 36 11.37 -12.71 -1.58
C GLU A 36 11.72 -11.58 -0.61
N PHE A 37 11.50 -10.33 -1.03
CA PHE A 37 11.68 -9.17 -0.17
C PHE A 37 10.82 -9.27 1.09
N PHE A 38 9.50 -9.50 0.99
CA PHE A 38 8.61 -9.63 2.15
C PHE A 38 9.04 -10.74 3.11
N ARG A 39 9.30 -11.94 2.59
CA ARG A 39 9.75 -13.10 3.37
C ARG A 39 11.03 -12.78 4.13
N ALA A 40 11.98 -12.08 3.51
CA ALA A 40 13.22 -11.70 4.17
C ALA A 40 12.98 -10.87 5.45
N GLY A 41 11.86 -10.15 5.55
CA GLY A 41 11.49 -9.35 6.73
C GLY A 41 11.24 -10.19 7.99
N ALA A 42 10.89 -11.47 7.83
CA ALA A 42 10.74 -12.37 8.98
C ALA A 42 12.08 -12.61 9.70
N LYS A 43 13.21 -12.54 8.98
CA LYS A 43 14.54 -12.85 9.49
C LYS A 43 15.40 -11.61 9.72
N TYR A 44 15.34 -10.62 8.82
CA TYR A 44 16.24 -9.47 8.82
C TYR A 44 15.51 -8.19 9.21
N ARG A 45 16.12 -7.42 10.13
CA ARG A 45 15.58 -6.13 10.59
C ARG A 45 15.69 -5.04 9.52
N GLU A 46 16.73 -5.09 8.71
CA GLU A 46 17.04 -4.10 7.68
C GLU A 46 17.19 -4.80 6.34
N ARG A 47 16.58 -4.24 5.30
CA ARG A 47 16.55 -4.79 3.95
C ARG A 47 16.55 -3.65 2.94
N CYS A 48 17.23 -3.86 1.82
CA CYS A 48 17.21 -2.96 0.67
C CYS A 48 16.50 -3.64 -0.49
N PHE A 49 15.43 -3.04 -1.00
CA PHE A 49 14.80 -3.47 -2.25
C PHE A 49 15.42 -2.73 -3.43
N MET A 50 16.54 -3.25 -3.93
CA MET A 50 17.21 -2.68 -5.10
C MET A 50 16.43 -3.01 -6.37
N ALA A 51 15.88 -1.99 -7.02
CA ALA A 51 14.97 -2.17 -8.15
C ALA A 51 15.10 -1.04 -9.18
N ALA A 52 14.82 -1.37 -10.44
CA ALA A 52 14.81 -0.42 -11.54
C ALA A 52 13.67 0.63 -11.41
N ASN A 53 13.64 1.58 -12.35
CA ASN A 53 12.55 2.55 -12.42
C ASN A 53 11.30 1.93 -13.05
N ARG A 54 10.12 2.30 -12.52
CA ARG A 54 8.79 1.89 -13.03
C ARG A 54 8.48 0.39 -12.99
N VAL A 55 9.11 -0.37 -12.09
CA VAL A 55 8.86 -1.82 -11.90
C VAL A 55 7.92 -2.15 -10.73
N GLY A 56 7.12 -1.16 -10.30
CA GLY A 56 6.21 -1.36 -9.17
C GLY A 56 6.90 -1.38 -7.79
N LYS A 57 8.11 -0.82 -7.66
CA LYS A 57 8.84 -0.79 -6.38
C LYS A 57 8.13 0.00 -5.27
N THR A 58 7.46 1.10 -5.63
CA THR A 58 6.77 1.97 -4.67
C THR A 58 5.51 1.31 -4.15
N GLU A 59 4.59 0.92 -5.04
CA GLU A 59 3.29 0.40 -4.63
C GLU A 59 3.38 -1.09 -4.27
N GLY A 60 3.96 -1.90 -5.15
CA GLY A 60 4.01 -3.35 -5.01
C GLY A 60 4.90 -3.81 -3.87
N ALA A 61 6.11 -3.26 -3.72
CA ALA A 61 7.00 -3.68 -2.64
C ALA A 61 6.78 -2.86 -1.36
N GLY A 62 7.33 -1.64 -1.30
CA GLY A 62 7.37 -0.86 -0.07
C GLY A 62 5.97 -0.48 0.45
N GLY A 63 5.10 0.00 -0.43
CA GLY A 63 3.75 0.45 -0.08
C GLY A 63 2.86 -0.69 0.41
N TYR A 64 2.89 -1.85 -0.24
CA TYR A 64 2.10 -3.01 0.16
C TYR A 64 2.52 -3.55 1.53
N GLU A 65 3.81 -3.77 1.74
CA GLU A 65 4.35 -4.23 3.03
C GLU A 65 4.05 -3.21 4.14
N LEU A 66 4.27 -1.93 3.87
CA LEU A 66 3.99 -0.86 4.83
C LEU A 66 2.49 -0.81 5.18
N THR A 67 1.60 -0.99 4.21
CA THR A 67 0.15 -1.06 4.45
C THR A 67 -0.21 -2.23 5.35
N CYS A 68 0.39 -3.42 5.14
CA CYS A 68 0.21 -4.55 6.04
C CYS A 68 0.62 -4.21 7.48
N HIS A 69 1.76 -3.53 7.66
CA HIS A 69 2.29 -3.19 8.97
C HIS A 69 1.49 -2.09 9.68
N LEU A 70 1.05 -1.08 8.95
CA LEU A 70 0.24 0.03 9.48
C LEU A 70 -1.15 -0.44 9.90
N THR A 71 -1.73 -1.39 9.18
CA THR A 71 -3.12 -1.82 9.41
C THR A 71 -3.25 -3.11 10.22
N GLY A 72 -2.18 -3.92 10.27
CA GLY A 72 -2.24 -5.28 10.80
C GLY A 72 -2.95 -6.28 9.86
N HIS A 73 -3.41 -5.84 8.69
CA HIS A 73 -4.01 -6.70 7.69
C HIS A 73 -2.92 -7.41 6.89
N TYR A 74 -2.61 -8.62 7.32
CA TYR A 74 -1.70 -9.52 6.62
C TYR A 74 -2.50 -10.57 5.86
N PRO A 75 -2.30 -10.73 4.54
CA PRO A 75 -3.00 -11.76 3.78
C PRO A 75 -2.60 -13.17 4.26
N PRO A 76 -3.43 -14.20 4.00
CA PRO A 76 -3.16 -15.57 4.44
C PRO A 76 -1.81 -16.12 3.95
N TRP A 77 -1.37 -15.71 2.76
CA TRP A 77 -0.09 -16.11 2.17
C TRP A 77 1.12 -15.33 2.70
N TRP A 78 0.95 -14.35 3.59
CA TRP A 78 2.05 -13.50 4.06
C TRP A 78 3.05 -14.28 4.93
N GLU A 79 4.29 -14.38 4.43
CA GLU A 79 5.42 -15.06 5.08
C GLU A 79 6.45 -14.09 5.68
N GLY A 80 6.22 -12.77 5.58
CA GLY A 80 7.11 -11.74 6.11
C GLY A 80 6.92 -11.46 7.60
N ARG A 81 7.54 -10.37 8.09
CA ARG A 81 7.35 -9.91 9.47
C ARG A 81 5.87 -9.61 9.72
N ARG A 82 5.37 -10.05 10.88
CA ARG A 82 4.09 -9.62 11.44
C ARG A 82 4.33 -8.81 12.72
N PHE A 83 3.52 -7.77 12.91
CA PHE A 83 3.44 -7.02 14.16
C PHE A 83 2.14 -7.38 14.86
N ALA A 84 2.16 -7.40 16.20
CA ALA A 84 0.99 -7.75 17.01
C ALA A 84 -0.13 -6.69 16.93
N GLY A 85 0.17 -5.51 16.40
CA GLY A 85 -0.80 -4.46 16.13
C GLY A 85 -0.22 -3.39 15.19
N PRO A 86 -1.02 -2.38 14.83
CA PRO A 86 -0.60 -1.22 14.05
C PRO A 86 0.69 -0.57 14.58
N VAL A 87 1.59 -0.23 13.68
CA VAL A 87 2.86 0.43 14.03
C VAL A 87 2.88 1.90 13.62
N ARG A 88 3.76 2.67 14.25
CA ARG A 88 4.16 3.98 13.72
C ARG A 88 5.30 3.78 12.73
N ALA A 89 5.17 4.34 11.54
CA ALA A 89 6.17 4.20 10.48
C ALA A 89 6.45 5.55 9.81
N TRP A 90 7.61 5.62 9.15
CA TRP A 90 8.04 6.78 8.39
C TRP A 90 8.09 6.39 6.92
N ALA A 91 7.54 7.25 6.07
CA ALA A 91 7.69 7.16 4.62
C ALA A 91 8.37 8.44 4.14
N ALA A 92 9.56 8.31 3.56
CA ALA A 92 10.41 9.45 3.22
C ALA A 92 10.85 9.41 1.76
N GLY A 93 10.86 10.58 1.12
CA GLY A 93 11.51 10.85 -0.16
C GLY A 93 12.74 11.75 0.02
N LYS A 94 13.39 12.10 -1.10
CA LYS A 94 14.56 12.99 -1.09
C LYS A 94 14.19 14.43 -0.72
N THR A 95 12.99 14.86 -1.07
CA THR A 95 12.43 16.20 -0.83
C THR A 95 10.98 16.09 -0.35
N ASN A 96 10.41 17.19 0.12
CA ASN A 96 9.00 17.24 0.52
C ASN A 96 8.07 16.95 -0.66
N GLU A 97 8.38 17.49 -1.84
CA GLU A 97 7.61 17.27 -3.07
C GLU A 97 7.64 15.80 -3.46
N THR A 98 8.82 15.18 -3.49
CA THR A 98 8.95 13.76 -3.83
C THR A 98 8.31 12.84 -2.79
N THR A 99 8.27 13.24 -1.52
CA THR A 99 7.54 12.52 -0.46
C THR A 99 6.02 12.58 -0.69
N ARG A 100 5.51 13.77 -1.01
CA ARG A 100 4.09 13.98 -1.33
C ARG A 100 3.67 13.23 -2.59
N ASP A 101 4.48 13.30 -3.64
CA ASP A 101 4.10 12.83 -4.98
C ASP A 101 4.31 11.33 -5.18
N VAL A 102 5.13 10.68 -4.32
CA VAL A 102 5.45 9.25 -4.45
C VAL A 102 4.86 8.42 -3.30
N PRO A 103 5.46 8.36 -2.09
CA PRO A 103 4.93 7.49 -1.04
C PRO A 103 3.58 7.98 -0.50
N GLN A 104 3.38 9.29 -0.28
CA GLN A 104 2.09 9.78 0.24
C GLN A 104 0.95 9.51 -0.75
N LEU A 105 1.14 9.81 -2.04
CA LEU A 105 0.18 9.51 -3.10
C LEU A 105 -0.12 8.00 -3.19
N ALA A 106 0.91 7.16 -3.16
CA ALA A 106 0.74 5.70 -3.23
C ALA A 106 -0.03 5.14 -2.04
N LEU A 107 0.23 5.63 -0.82
CA LEU A 107 -0.37 5.13 0.41
C LEU A 107 -1.78 5.68 0.62
N LEU A 108 -2.00 6.98 0.42
CA LEU A 108 -3.23 7.67 0.83
C LEU A 108 -4.14 8.07 -0.34
N GLY A 109 -3.62 8.07 -1.57
CA GLY A 109 -4.29 8.65 -2.73
C GLY A 109 -4.07 10.16 -2.84
N PRO A 110 -4.68 10.81 -3.85
CA PRO A 110 -4.48 12.24 -4.09
C PRO A 110 -5.04 13.10 -2.94
N VAL A 111 -4.45 14.27 -2.77
CA VAL A 111 -5.02 15.32 -1.91
C VAL A 111 -6.24 15.90 -2.60
N VAL A 112 -7.36 15.96 -1.89
CA VAL A 112 -8.64 16.51 -2.33
C VAL A 112 -9.09 17.63 -1.40
N TYR A 113 -9.94 18.52 -1.90
CA TYR A 113 -10.52 19.61 -1.12
C TYR A 113 -11.99 19.35 -0.87
N GLU A 114 -12.39 19.46 0.39
CA GLU A 114 -13.79 19.44 0.83
C GLU A 114 -14.08 20.82 1.44
N GLY A 115 -14.62 21.72 0.62
CA GLY A 115 -14.65 23.15 0.93
C GLY A 115 -13.22 23.69 1.10
N ASP A 116 -12.95 24.34 2.24
CA ASP A 116 -11.64 24.90 2.56
C ASP A 116 -10.69 23.89 3.23
N ARG A 117 -11.14 22.65 3.49
CA ARG A 117 -10.34 21.63 4.18
C ARG A 117 -9.66 20.70 3.18
N LYS A 118 -8.36 20.47 3.39
CA LYS A 118 -7.59 19.44 2.68
C LYS A 118 -7.84 18.09 3.33
N ARG A 119 -8.11 17.08 2.50
CA ARG A 119 -8.17 15.66 2.88
C ARG A 119 -7.38 14.83 1.88
N VAL A 120 -7.20 13.55 2.20
CA VAL A 120 -6.74 12.55 1.23
C VAL A 120 -7.95 11.78 0.70
N ALA A 121 -7.90 11.36 -0.56
CA ALA A 121 -9.03 10.66 -1.18
C ALA A 121 -9.28 9.26 -0.61
N GLY A 122 -8.29 8.65 0.05
CA GLY A 122 -8.37 7.28 0.57
C GLY A 122 -8.43 6.22 -0.52
N THR A 123 -7.95 6.54 -1.71
CA THR A 123 -7.89 5.63 -2.88
C THR A 123 -6.47 5.07 -3.09
N GLY A 124 -5.59 5.28 -2.13
CA GLY A 124 -4.24 4.71 -2.11
C GLY A 124 -4.27 3.23 -1.69
N LEU A 125 -3.11 2.72 -1.29
CA LEU A 125 -3.00 1.36 -0.75
C LEU A 125 -3.66 1.23 0.62
N ILE A 126 -3.48 2.19 1.52
CA ILE A 126 -4.16 2.13 2.81
C ILE A 126 -5.66 2.22 2.57
N PRO A 127 -6.46 1.21 2.98
CA PRO A 127 -7.90 1.23 2.77
C PRO A 127 -8.52 2.52 3.33
N GLY A 128 -9.34 3.18 2.51
CA GLY A 128 -9.88 4.50 2.87
C GLY A 128 -10.79 4.50 4.10
N ASP A 129 -11.35 3.34 4.47
CA ASP A 129 -12.10 3.15 5.71
C ASP A 129 -11.21 3.03 6.97
N LEU A 130 -9.89 3.00 6.79
CA LEU A 130 -8.88 3.03 7.87
C LEU A 130 -8.17 4.39 7.96
N LEU A 131 -8.65 5.40 7.26
CA LEU A 131 -8.14 6.78 7.30
C LEU A 131 -9.20 7.68 7.94
N ASP A 132 -8.81 8.40 9.00
CA ASP A 132 -9.66 9.34 9.75
C ASP A 132 -9.91 10.68 9.01
#